data_AF-A0AA39RXB9-F1
#
_entry.id   AF-A0AA39RXB9-F1
#
_cell.length_a   1.000
_cell.length_b   1.000
_cell.length_c   1.000
_cell.angle_alpha   90.00
_cell.angle_beta   90.00
_cell.angle_gamma   90.00
#
_symmetry.space_group_name_H-M   'P 1'
#
loop_
_entity.id
_entity.type
_entity.pdbx_description
1 polymer ?
#
loop_
_entity_poly.entity_id
_entity_poly.type
_entity_poly.pdbx_seq_one_letter_code
_entity_poly.pdbx_strand_id
1 'polypeptide(L)'
;MSIKFVHFTANLAILEAFEGHDCVHVVDFNLMHGLQWPTLIQALALRPVGPPLLKLIAIGPPSPDGCDSLRKMGLRLAELARSVNIRFGFRGVVASRLEDVKPWMLQPEKALTEIYIQREIMNVVCCEGWVYVERHESLAKWRTRLKGAGFRPLHLGSNAFIQANMLLTLFSVKGYSVEENDGCLTLGWHSGPLIAASAWQTLPDLVINHHGLGAAPLGPPELARHGTLAWPIMAVLCPHFPKCVGPKGAGPGRHVFTALSVFTALQVSPKEALAVNSIMQLYKLLDSPMEIVLGWIQNLNPRIMTIVEQETNHNQPEFLDRFTTTLHYYLTMLQPEKALTEIYIQREIMNVVCCEGWVYVERHELLAKWRTRLKGAGFRPLHLGSNAFIQANMLLTLFSVEGYSVEENDGCLTLGWHSGPLIAASAWKTLPDLVINHHGINNNFL
;
A
#
# COMPACT_ATOMS: atom_id res chain seq x y z
N MET A 1 -21.34 -1.10 16.70
CA MET A 1 -22.18 -0.36 15.73
C MET A 1 -21.30 0.38 14.71
N SER A 2 -20.23 1.00 15.19
CA SER A 2 -19.20 1.73 14.45
C SER A 2 -18.75 1.06 13.15
N ILE A 3 -18.32 -0.21 13.19
CA ILE A 3 -17.88 -0.95 11.98
C ILE A 3 -18.98 -1.04 10.91
N LYS A 4 -20.24 -1.25 11.34
CA LYS A 4 -21.38 -1.33 10.39
C LYS A 4 -21.63 0.02 9.74
N PHE A 5 -21.62 1.11 10.53
CA PHE A 5 -21.76 2.47 10.02
C PHE A 5 -20.66 2.81 9.00
N VAL A 6 -19.40 2.54 9.33
CA VAL A 6 -18.23 2.80 8.47
C VAL A 6 -18.39 2.11 7.11
N HIS A 7 -18.64 0.79 7.12
CA HIS A 7 -18.78 0.02 5.88
C HIS A 7 -20.02 0.43 5.09
N PHE A 8 -21.14 0.65 5.78
CA PHE A 8 -22.40 1.02 5.16
C PHE A 8 -22.28 2.35 4.40
N THR A 9 -21.81 3.39 5.08
CA THR A 9 -21.69 4.74 4.51
C THR A 9 -20.72 4.78 3.32
N ALA A 10 -19.57 4.10 3.44
CA ALA A 10 -18.62 4.00 2.33
C ALA A 10 -19.21 3.23 1.14
N ASN A 11 -19.85 2.09 1.38
CA ASN A 11 -20.45 1.28 0.31
C ASN A 11 -21.58 2.02 -0.41
N LEU A 12 -22.39 2.79 0.31
CA LEU A 12 -23.47 3.58 -0.29
C LEU A 12 -22.91 4.62 -1.28
N ALA A 13 -21.90 5.38 -0.85
CA ALA A 13 -21.26 6.38 -1.71
C ALA A 13 -20.56 5.74 -2.93
N ILE A 14 -19.90 4.59 -2.74
CA ILE A 14 -19.27 3.83 -3.82
C ILE A 14 -20.33 3.31 -4.80
N LEU A 15 -21.45 2.80 -4.30
CA LEU A 15 -22.54 2.26 -5.13
C LEU A 15 -23.16 3.35 -6.01
N GLU A 16 -23.42 4.53 -5.45
CA GLU A 16 -23.89 5.69 -6.20
C GLU A 16 -22.88 6.13 -7.26
N ALA A 17 -21.58 6.16 -6.90
CA ALA A 17 -20.54 6.47 -7.88
C ALA A 17 -20.45 5.45 -9.02
N PHE A 18 -20.83 4.19 -8.78
CA PHE A 18 -20.80 3.11 -9.76
C PHE A 18 -22.05 3.00 -10.63
N GLU A 19 -23.05 3.84 -10.41
CA GLU A 19 -24.26 3.86 -11.22
C GLU A 19 -23.93 4.07 -12.70
N GLY A 20 -24.58 3.28 -13.58
CA GLY A 20 -24.39 3.34 -15.03
C GLY A 20 -23.09 2.74 -15.57
N HIS A 21 -22.24 2.11 -14.74
CA HIS A 21 -20.98 1.49 -15.20
C HIS A 21 -21.03 -0.04 -15.15
N ASP A 22 -20.59 -0.69 -16.22
CA ASP A 22 -20.57 -2.16 -16.36
C ASP A 22 -19.26 -2.80 -15.88
N CYS A 23 -18.25 -1.98 -15.62
CA CYS A 23 -16.97 -2.40 -15.07
C CYS A 23 -16.56 -1.41 -13.97
N VAL A 24 -16.40 -1.93 -12.76
CA VAL A 24 -16.18 -1.15 -11.54
C VAL A 24 -14.99 -1.68 -10.77
N HIS A 25 -14.12 -0.78 -10.33
CA HIS A 25 -12.85 -1.08 -9.69
C HIS A 25 -12.82 -0.43 -8.32
N VAL A 26 -12.35 -1.15 -7.31
CA VAL A 26 -12.12 -0.61 -5.98
C VAL A 26 -10.66 -0.85 -5.60
N VAL A 27 -9.97 0.21 -5.16
CA VAL A 27 -8.68 0.11 -4.46
C VAL A 27 -8.95 0.37 -2.98
N ASP A 28 -8.74 -0.66 -2.16
CA ASP A 28 -8.97 -0.65 -0.74
C ASP A 28 -7.64 -0.63 0.02
N PHE A 29 -7.44 0.39 0.87
CA PHE A 29 -6.18 0.58 1.58
C PHE A 29 -6.03 -0.32 2.80
N ASN A 30 -7.12 -0.94 3.25
CA ASN A 30 -7.09 -1.87 4.35
C ASN A 30 -8.28 -2.82 4.28
N LEU A 31 -8.02 -4.03 3.75
CA LEU A 31 -9.04 -5.06 3.63
C LEU A 31 -9.63 -5.49 4.98
N MET A 32 -9.00 -5.13 6.11
CA MET A 32 -9.38 -5.59 7.45
C MET A 32 -9.56 -7.12 7.43
N HIS A 33 -10.76 -7.62 7.77
CA HIS A 33 -11.14 -9.04 7.65
C HIS A 33 -12.05 -9.32 6.44
N GLY A 34 -12.11 -8.41 5.47
CA GLY A 34 -12.94 -8.48 4.27
C GLY A 34 -14.43 -8.21 4.52
N LEU A 35 -14.80 -7.65 5.68
CA LEU A 35 -16.20 -7.53 6.12
C LEU A 35 -17.02 -6.48 5.36
N GLN A 36 -16.38 -5.49 4.74
CA GLN A 36 -17.07 -4.44 3.98
C GLN A 36 -17.64 -4.97 2.66
N TRP A 37 -16.87 -5.80 1.95
CA TRP A 37 -17.12 -6.12 0.55
C TRP A 37 -18.30 -7.07 0.28
N PRO A 38 -18.68 -8.00 1.17
CA PRO A 38 -19.86 -8.84 0.97
C PRO A 38 -21.15 -8.07 0.72
N THR A 39 -21.38 -6.98 1.46
CA THR A 39 -22.59 -6.18 1.32
C THR A 39 -22.57 -5.36 0.02
N LEU A 40 -21.40 -4.86 -0.40
CA LEU A 40 -21.26 -4.20 -1.71
C LEU A 40 -21.48 -5.18 -2.86
N ILE A 41 -20.90 -6.39 -2.79
CA ILE A 41 -21.08 -7.45 -3.79
C ILE A 41 -22.57 -7.79 -3.94
N GLN A 42 -23.29 -7.95 -2.83
CA GLN A 42 -24.73 -8.19 -2.85
C GLN A 42 -25.51 -7.01 -3.47
N ALA A 43 -25.19 -5.77 -3.09
CA ALA A 43 -25.85 -4.59 -3.64
C ALA A 43 -25.61 -4.43 -5.15
N LEU A 44 -24.39 -4.70 -5.62
CA LEU A 44 -24.05 -4.67 -7.05
C LEU A 44 -24.79 -5.77 -7.84
N ALA A 45 -25.07 -6.92 -7.22
CA ALA A 45 -25.79 -8.02 -7.86
C ALA A 45 -27.28 -7.69 -8.07
N LEU A 46 -27.84 -6.84 -7.20
CA LEU A 46 -29.24 -6.41 -7.22
C LEU A 46 -29.49 -5.18 -8.10
N ARG A 47 -28.48 -4.67 -8.82
CA ARG A 47 -28.64 -3.52 -9.71
C ARG A 47 -29.71 -3.80 -10.78
N PRO A 48 -30.64 -2.86 -11.05
CA PRO A 48 -31.70 -3.07 -12.06
C PRO A 48 -31.18 -3.37 -13.47
N VAL A 49 -30.03 -2.79 -13.84
CA VAL A 49 -29.37 -2.99 -15.13
C VAL A 49 -28.54 -4.28 -15.21
N GLY A 50 -28.45 -5.04 -14.11
CA GLY A 50 -27.65 -6.24 -13.98
C GLY A 50 -26.29 -6.02 -13.29
N PRO A 51 -25.62 -7.13 -12.90
CA PRO A 51 -24.35 -7.09 -12.18
C PRO A 51 -23.17 -6.63 -13.07
N PRO A 52 -22.29 -5.74 -12.57
CA PRO A 52 -21.09 -5.35 -13.29
C PRO A 52 -19.97 -6.39 -13.16
N LEU A 53 -18.89 -6.19 -13.93
CA LEU A 53 -17.57 -6.75 -13.60
C LEU A 53 -16.99 -5.95 -12.42
N LEU A 54 -16.68 -6.61 -11.30
CA LEU A 54 -16.05 -6.02 -10.13
C LEU A 54 -14.57 -6.42 -10.05
N LYS A 55 -13.66 -5.46 -9.97
CA LYS A 55 -12.24 -5.68 -9.67
C LYS A 55 -11.91 -5.06 -8.30
N LEU A 56 -11.41 -5.85 -7.37
CA LEU A 56 -10.99 -5.40 -6.04
C LEU A 56 -9.47 -5.53 -5.89
N ILE A 57 -8.81 -4.41 -5.62
CA ILE A 57 -7.40 -4.36 -5.25
C ILE A 57 -7.34 -4.08 -3.75
N ALA A 58 -6.71 -4.98 -3.00
CA ALA A 58 -6.63 -4.91 -1.55
C ALA A 58 -5.18 -4.71 -1.13
N ILE A 59 -4.89 -3.63 -0.42
CA ILE A 59 -3.58 -3.34 0.14
C ILE A 59 -3.57 -3.77 1.61
N GLY A 60 -2.53 -4.47 2.03
CA GLY A 60 -2.39 -4.86 3.43
C GLY A 60 -0.98 -5.32 3.80
N PRO A 61 -0.66 -5.34 5.10
CA PRO A 61 0.65 -5.77 5.57
C PRO A 61 0.87 -7.28 5.34
N PRO A 62 2.14 -7.72 5.25
CA PRO A 62 2.45 -9.15 5.23
C PRO A 62 1.96 -9.82 6.52
N SER A 63 1.45 -11.05 6.39
CA SER A 63 0.96 -11.80 7.56
C SER A 63 2.13 -12.23 8.46
N PRO A 64 2.02 -12.11 9.80
CA PRO A 64 3.09 -12.49 10.73
C PRO A 64 3.48 -13.97 10.68
N ASP A 65 2.53 -14.82 10.30
CA ASP A 65 2.67 -16.28 10.21
C ASP A 65 3.18 -16.77 8.83
N GLY A 66 3.54 -15.84 7.93
CA GLY A 66 3.97 -16.16 6.57
C GLY A 66 2.84 -16.64 5.65
N CYS A 67 1.59 -16.63 6.11
CA CYS A 67 0.44 -17.00 5.30
C CYS A 67 0.02 -15.86 4.36
N ASP A 68 -0.41 -16.19 3.14
CA ASP A 68 -1.05 -15.23 2.24
C ASP A 68 -2.52 -14.98 2.63
N SER A 69 -2.71 -14.18 3.69
CA SER A 69 -4.02 -13.83 4.25
C SER A 69 -4.87 -13.04 3.24
N LEU A 70 -4.26 -12.14 2.46
CA LEU A 70 -4.93 -11.40 1.38
C LEU A 70 -5.50 -12.34 0.32
N ARG A 71 -4.72 -13.32 -0.15
CA ARG A 71 -5.22 -14.31 -1.11
C ARG A 71 -6.35 -15.16 -0.54
N LYS A 72 -6.24 -15.60 0.72
CA LYS A 72 -7.32 -16.36 1.38
C LYS A 72 -8.62 -15.56 1.43
N MET A 73 -8.56 -14.27 1.76
CA MET A 73 -9.72 -13.39 1.73
C MET A 73 -10.25 -13.17 0.31
N GLY A 74 -9.37 -12.96 -0.66
CA GLY A 74 -9.72 -12.84 -2.07
C GLY A 74 -10.49 -14.05 -2.62
N LEU A 75 -10.08 -15.26 -2.24
CA LEU A 75 -10.77 -16.50 -2.61
C LEU A 75 -12.20 -16.56 -2.03
N ARG A 76 -12.37 -16.22 -0.74
CA ARG A 76 -13.70 -16.18 -0.10
C ARG A 76 -14.63 -15.16 -0.75
N LEU A 77 -14.10 -13.98 -1.10
CA LEU A 77 -14.87 -12.95 -1.80
C LEU A 77 -15.22 -13.39 -3.23
N ALA A 78 -14.33 -14.10 -3.91
CA ALA A 78 -14.60 -14.66 -5.23
C ALA A 78 -15.69 -15.74 -5.19
N GLU A 79 -15.68 -16.60 -4.17
CA GLU A 79 -16.74 -17.59 -3.96
C GLU A 79 -18.11 -16.94 -3.73
N LEU A 80 -18.15 -15.87 -2.92
CA LEU A 80 -19.37 -15.09 -2.72
C LEU A 80 -19.82 -14.39 -4.00
N ALA A 81 -18.92 -13.71 -4.70
CA ALA A 81 -19.26 -13.03 -5.95
C ALA A 81 -19.82 -14.02 -6.99
N ARG A 82 -19.23 -15.22 -7.08
CA ARG A 82 -19.74 -16.31 -7.92
C ARG A 82 -21.13 -16.77 -7.50
N SER A 83 -21.44 -16.85 -6.20
CA SER A 83 -22.76 -17.29 -5.74
C SER A 83 -23.88 -16.30 -6.06
N VAL A 84 -23.55 -15.02 -6.28
CA VAL A 84 -24.49 -13.97 -6.70
C VAL A 84 -24.30 -13.54 -8.17
N ASN A 85 -23.60 -14.35 -8.96
CA ASN A 85 -23.39 -14.13 -10.41
C ASN A 85 -22.68 -12.81 -10.78
N ILE A 86 -21.78 -12.31 -9.93
CA ILE A 86 -20.87 -11.21 -10.24
C ILE A 86 -19.57 -11.75 -10.83
N ARG A 87 -19.17 -11.22 -11.99
CA ARG A 87 -17.80 -11.43 -12.50
C ARG A 87 -16.83 -10.68 -11.59
N PHE A 88 -15.88 -11.38 -11.01
CA PHE A 88 -15.02 -10.83 -9.96
C PHE A 88 -13.53 -11.08 -10.26
N GLY A 89 -12.74 -10.02 -10.12
CA GLY A 89 -11.28 -10.09 -10.09
C GLY A 89 -10.77 -9.58 -8.74
N PHE A 90 -9.80 -10.27 -8.16
CA PHE A 90 -9.17 -9.85 -6.91
C PHE A 90 -7.66 -9.75 -7.08
N ARG A 91 -7.06 -8.75 -6.44
CA ARG A 91 -5.61 -8.59 -6.37
C ARG A 91 -5.17 -8.11 -4.99
N GLY A 92 -4.38 -8.94 -4.32
CA GLY A 92 -3.71 -8.56 -3.07
C GLY A 92 -2.39 -7.84 -3.36
N VAL A 93 -2.15 -6.73 -2.68
CA VAL A 93 -0.90 -5.96 -2.73
C VAL A 93 -0.33 -5.92 -1.32
N VAL A 94 0.80 -6.58 -1.13
CA VAL A 94 1.47 -6.66 0.17
C VAL A 94 2.33 -5.40 0.37
N ALA A 95 1.99 -4.59 1.36
CA ALA A 95 2.75 -3.41 1.77
C ALA A 95 2.53 -3.12 3.25
N SER A 96 3.60 -2.89 4.00
CA SER A 96 3.52 -2.59 5.44
C SER A 96 2.98 -1.18 5.70
N ARG A 97 3.24 -0.24 4.78
CA ARG A 97 2.79 1.15 4.84
C ARG A 97 2.29 1.59 3.46
N LEU A 98 1.40 2.58 3.43
CA LEU A 98 0.74 2.99 2.19
C LEU A 98 1.69 3.78 1.26
N GLU A 99 2.68 4.49 1.81
CA GLU A 99 3.75 5.16 1.10
C GLU A 99 4.74 4.21 0.40
N ASP A 100 4.80 2.96 0.84
CA ASP A 100 5.58 1.90 0.19
C ASP A 100 4.89 1.41 -1.09
N VAL A 101 3.57 1.62 -1.20
CA VAL A 101 2.79 1.24 -2.37
C VAL A 101 3.17 2.15 -3.54
N LYS A 102 3.44 1.52 -4.67
CA LYS A 102 3.79 2.21 -5.91
C LYS A 102 2.70 2.00 -6.95
N PRO A 103 2.47 2.96 -7.87
CA PRO A 103 1.36 2.89 -8.83
C PRO A 103 1.36 1.61 -9.68
N TRP A 104 2.55 1.14 -10.08
CA TRP A 104 2.69 -0.10 -10.84
C TRP A 104 2.24 -1.32 -10.04
N MET A 105 2.40 -1.31 -8.71
CA MET A 105 1.94 -2.39 -7.85
C MET A 105 0.43 -2.55 -7.87
N LEU A 106 -0.35 -1.68 -8.51
CA LEU A 106 -1.80 -1.78 -8.70
C LEU A 106 -2.18 -2.42 -10.05
N GLN A 107 -1.24 -2.56 -10.99
CA GLN A 107 -1.47 -3.06 -12.36
C GLN A 107 -1.74 -4.58 -12.44
N PRO A 108 -2.38 -5.07 -13.52
CA PRO A 108 -2.44 -6.51 -13.82
C PRO A 108 -1.04 -7.13 -14.00
N GLU A 109 -0.86 -8.41 -13.63
CA GLU A 109 0.45 -9.10 -13.67
C GLU A 109 1.17 -9.05 -15.04
N LYS A 110 0.41 -9.09 -16.16
CA LYS A 110 1.00 -8.97 -17.51
C LYS A 110 1.61 -7.59 -17.76
N ALA A 111 0.95 -6.53 -17.28
CA ALA A 111 1.47 -5.16 -17.40
C ALA A 111 2.70 -4.93 -16.51
N LEU A 112 2.81 -5.61 -15.37
CA LEU A 112 3.98 -5.49 -14.49
C LEU A 112 5.29 -5.90 -15.16
N THR A 113 5.28 -7.01 -15.92
CA THR A 113 6.48 -7.51 -16.59
C THR A 113 6.94 -6.54 -17.67
N GLU A 114 5.99 -6.02 -18.47
CA GLU A 114 6.28 -5.03 -19.52
C GLU A 114 6.78 -3.70 -18.92
N ILE A 115 6.13 -3.19 -17.88
CA ILE A 115 6.51 -1.93 -17.21
C ILE A 115 7.89 -2.06 -16.55
N TYR A 116 8.15 -3.17 -15.87
CA TYR A 116 9.43 -3.42 -15.20
C TYR A 116 10.58 -3.48 -16.21
N ILE A 117 10.42 -4.30 -17.27
CA ILE A 117 11.42 -4.42 -18.34
C ILE A 117 11.61 -3.08 -19.05
N GLN A 118 10.53 -2.36 -19.37
CA GLN A 118 10.61 -1.04 -19.99
C GLN A 118 11.42 -0.06 -19.12
N ARG A 119 11.20 -0.06 -17.79
CA ARG A 119 11.92 0.82 -16.88
C ARG A 119 13.40 0.45 -16.74
N GLU A 120 13.72 -0.84 -16.64
CA GLU A 120 15.11 -1.31 -16.65
C GLU A 120 15.81 -0.89 -17.94
N ILE A 121 15.18 -1.12 -19.10
CA ILE A 121 15.71 -0.68 -20.40
C ILE A 121 15.95 0.82 -20.39
N MET A 122 14.99 1.62 -19.93
CA MET A 122 15.14 3.08 -19.87
C MET A 122 16.27 3.50 -18.91
N ASN A 123 16.44 2.84 -17.77
CA ASN A 123 17.52 3.16 -16.85
C ASN A 123 18.88 2.80 -17.44
N VAL A 124 18.99 1.68 -18.15
CA VAL A 124 20.21 1.22 -18.81
C VAL A 124 20.57 2.08 -20.01
N VAL A 125 19.59 2.45 -20.85
CA VAL A 125 19.82 3.15 -22.11
C VAL A 125 19.94 4.66 -21.91
N CYS A 126 19.20 5.24 -20.96
CA CYS A 126 19.00 6.69 -20.88
C CYS A 126 19.57 7.36 -19.63
N CYS A 127 19.99 6.62 -18.60
CA CYS A 127 20.53 7.22 -17.38
C CYS A 127 22.06 7.12 -17.34
N GLU A 128 22.71 8.16 -16.81
CA GLU A 128 24.15 8.19 -16.54
C GLU A 128 24.43 8.55 -15.07
N GLY A 129 25.64 8.27 -14.60
CA GLY A 129 26.09 8.63 -13.26
C GLY A 129 25.30 7.93 -12.14
N TRP A 130 24.86 8.71 -11.14
CA TRP A 130 24.15 8.20 -9.95
C TRP A 130 22.69 7.82 -10.21
N VAL A 131 22.11 8.31 -11.30
CA VAL A 131 20.74 7.97 -11.73
C VAL A 131 20.72 6.63 -12.49
N TYR A 132 21.89 6.17 -12.95
CA TYR A 132 22.09 4.84 -13.52
C TYR A 132 22.27 3.79 -12.43
N VAL A 133 21.18 3.12 -12.08
CA VAL A 133 21.06 2.15 -10.98
C VAL A 133 21.10 0.71 -11.48
N GLU A 134 20.49 0.44 -12.63
CA GLU A 134 20.34 -0.91 -13.19
C GLU A 134 21.62 -1.36 -13.93
N ARG A 135 22.57 -1.89 -13.15
CA ARG A 135 23.88 -2.32 -13.66
C ARG A 135 23.91 -3.84 -13.80
N HIS A 136 23.40 -4.34 -14.92
CA HIS A 136 23.49 -5.76 -15.22
C HIS A 136 24.96 -6.15 -15.47
N GLU A 137 25.47 -7.05 -14.64
CA GLU A 137 26.81 -7.63 -14.79
C GLU A 137 26.71 -9.15 -14.91
N SER A 138 27.62 -9.75 -15.67
CA SER A 138 27.71 -11.20 -15.81
C SER A 138 27.93 -11.88 -14.45
N LEU A 139 27.38 -13.09 -14.27
CA LEU A 139 27.58 -13.90 -13.07
C LEU A 139 29.07 -14.06 -12.71
N ALA A 140 29.97 -14.21 -13.70
CA ALA A 140 31.40 -14.34 -13.47
C ALA A 140 32.02 -13.11 -12.75
N LYS A 141 31.58 -11.90 -13.10
CA LYS A 141 32.01 -10.66 -12.44
C LYS A 141 31.50 -10.59 -11.00
N TRP A 142 30.22 -10.91 -10.79
CA TRP A 142 29.63 -10.99 -9.45
C TRP A 142 30.34 -12.01 -8.56
N ARG A 143 30.67 -13.19 -9.10
CA ARG A 143 31.46 -14.21 -8.38
C ARG A 143 32.82 -13.67 -7.94
N THR A 144 33.49 -12.91 -8.80
CA THR A 144 34.80 -12.32 -8.49
C THR A 144 34.68 -11.30 -7.34
N ARG A 145 33.63 -10.45 -7.38
CA ARG A 145 33.39 -9.46 -6.31
C ARG A 145 33.03 -10.11 -4.98
N LEU A 146 32.13 -11.09 -4.99
CA LEU A 146 31.70 -11.78 -3.77
C LEU A 146 32.85 -12.56 -3.14
N LYS A 147 33.67 -13.24 -3.94
CA LYS A 147 34.91 -13.87 -3.47
C LYS A 147 35.90 -12.84 -2.92
N GLY A 148 36.07 -11.70 -3.59
CA GLY A 148 36.92 -10.59 -3.11
C GLY A 148 36.43 -9.95 -1.81
N ALA A 149 35.12 -9.97 -1.56
CA ALA A 149 34.48 -9.51 -0.33
C ALA A 149 34.45 -10.58 0.79
N GLY A 150 35.12 -11.73 0.60
CA GLY A 150 35.23 -12.78 1.63
C GLY A 150 34.06 -13.77 1.68
N PHE A 151 33.16 -13.76 0.69
CA PHE A 151 32.08 -14.73 0.59
C PHE A 151 32.52 -15.99 -0.17
N ARG A 152 32.06 -17.15 0.29
CA ARG A 152 32.24 -18.43 -0.39
C ARG A 152 30.94 -18.86 -1.08
N PRO A 153 30.99 -19.34 -2.33
CA PRO A 153 29.80 -19.82 -3.01
C PRO A 153 29.29 -21.10 -2.32
N LEU A 154 27.97 -21.17 -2.14
CA LEU A 154 27.26 -22.34 -1.66
C LEU A 154 26.46 -22.96 -2.81
N HIS A 155 26.52 -24.29 -2.90
CA HIS A 155 25.80 -25.04 -3.93
C HIS A 155 24.31 -25.09 -3.58
N LEU A 156 23.44 -24.61 -4.49
CA LEU A 156 21.98 -24.64 -4.29
C LEU A 156 21.40 -26.06 -4.23
N GLY A 157 22.11 -27.03 -4.83
CA GLY A 157 21.79 -28.46 -4.72
C GLY A 157 20.77 -28.94 -5.77
N SER A 158 20.78 -30.25 -6.03
CA SER A 158 19.96 -30.90 -7.06
C SER A 158 18.45 -30.70 -6.85
N ASN A 159 18.00 -30.53 -5.60
CA ASN A 159 16.59 -30.29 -5.30
C ASN A 159 16.09 -28.95 -5.87
N ALA A 160 16.92 -27.91 -5.84
CA ALA A 160 16.56 -26.60 -6.38
C ALA A 160 16.47 -26.66 -7.92
N PHE A 161 17.37 -27.40 -8.57
CA PHE A 161 17.33 -27.66 -10.01
C PHE A 161 16.05 -28.40 -10.41
N ILE A 162 15.71 -29.48 -9.69
CA ILE A 162 14.50 -30.28 -9.95
C ILE A 162 13.24 -29.44 -9.78
N GLN A 163 13.16 -28.63 -8.70
CA GLN A 163 12.02 -27.73 -8.48
C GLN A 163 11.88 -26.69 -9.58
N ALA A 164 12.99 -26.08 -10.02
CA ALA A 164 12.97 -25.12 -11.12
C ALA A 164 12.48 -25.77 -12.43
N ASN A 165 12.91 -26.99 -12.73
CA ASN A 165 12.45 -27.73 -13.91
C ASN A 165 10.98 -28.19 -13.83
N MET A 166 10.51 -28.54 -12.63
CA MET A 166 9.09 -28.81 -12.38
C MET A 166 8.23 -27.59 -12.66
N LEU A 167 8.67 -26.39 -12.25
CA LEU A 167 7.96 -25.15 -12.55
C LEU A 167 7.86 -24.92 -14.06
N LEU A 168 8.94 -25.07 -14.83
CA LEU A 168 8.88 -24.94 -16.29
C LEU A 168 7.89 -25.92 -16.94
N THR A 169 7.85 -27.16 -16.43
CA THR A 169 6.93 -28.19 -16.90
C THR A 169 5.47 -27.84 -16.56
N LEU A 170 5.21 -27.41 -15.33
CA LEU A 170 3.88 -27.02 -14.85
C LEU A 170 3.29 -25.86 -15.65
N PHE A 171 4.10 -24.88 -16.02
CA PHE A 171 3.65 -23.72 -16.78
C PHE A 171 3.67 -23.93 -18.30
N SER A 172 4.12 -25.10 -18.80
CA SER A 172 4.14 -25.47 -20.23
C SER A 172 4.79 -24.42 -21.14
N VAL A 173 5.83 -23.75 -20.64
CA VAL A 173 6.43 -22.59 -21.32
C VAL A 173 7.50 -23.08 -22.30
N LYS A 174 7.19 -23.12 -23.60
CA LYS A 174 8.16 -23.50 -24.64
C LYS A 174 9.24 -22.44 -24.77
N GLY A 175 10.51 -22.85 -24.81
CA GLY A 175 11.66 -21.97 -25.06
C GLY A 175 12.49 -21.64 -23.82
N TYR A 176 12.00 -21.91 -22.61
CA TYR A 176 12.78 -21.76 -21.38
C TYR A 176 13.58 -23.03 -21.05
N SER A 177 14.79 -22.85 -20.53
CA SER A 177 15.65 -23.92 -19.99
C SER A 177 16.20 -23.53 -18.63
N VAL A 178 16.46 -24.52 -17.76
CA VAL A 178 17.24 -24.30 -16.53
C VAL A 178 18.54 -25.07 -16.68
N GLU A 179 19.65 -24.40 -16.41
CA GLU A 179 20.99 -24.97 -16.40
C GLU A 179 21.62 -24.78 -15.01
N GLU A 180 22.33 -25.79 -14.53
CA GLU A 180 23.10 -25.70 -13.29
C GLU A 180 24.60 -25.59 -13.64
N ASN A 181 25.22 -24.47 -13.28
CA ASN A 181 26.62 -24.18 -13.58
C ASN A 181 27.35 -23.72 -12.30
N ASP A 182 28.31 -24.53 -11.83
CA ASP A 182 29.08 -24.34 -10.59
C ASP A 182 28.21 -23.97 -9.36
N GLY A 183 27.13 -24.72 -9.11
CA GLY A 183 26.24 -24.53 -7.96
C GLY A 183 25.29 -23.33 -8.04
N CYS A 184 25.24 -22.66 -9.21
CA CYS A 184 24.27 -21.62 -9.53
C CYS A 184 23.25 -22.16 -10.53
N LEU A 185 22.00 -21.72 -10.41
CA LEU A 185 20.94 -22.05 -11.36
C LEU A 185 20.74 -20.90 -12.32
N THR A 186 20.76 -21.16 -13.62
CA THR A 186 20.55 -20.16 -14.66
C THR A 186 19.29 -20.50 -15.44
N LEU A 187 18.34 -19.59 -15.48
CA LEU A 187 17.18 -19.64 -16.36
C LEU A 187 17.57 -19.04 -17.71
N GLY A 188 17.41 -19.79 -18.79
CA GLY A 188 17.66 -19.36 -20.16
C GLY A 188 16.41 -19.31 -21.03
N TRP A 189 16.50 -18.61 -22.16
CA TRP A 189 15.49 -18.55 -23.21
C TRP A 189 16.13 -18.72 -24.60
N HIS A 190 15.67 -19.73 -25.35
CA HIS A 190 16.08 -20.16 -26.70
C HIS A 190 17.57 -20.47 -26.98
N SER A 191 18.50 -19.93 -26.18
CA SER A 191 19.95 -20.23 -26.11
C SER A 191 20.70 -19.21 -25.24
N GLY A 192 20.02 -18.17 -24.71
CA GLY A 192 20.63 -17.10 -23.93
C GLY A 192 20.27 -17.15 -22.44
N PRO A 193 21.21 -16.88 -21.52
CA PRO A 193 20.90 -16.78 -20.10
C PRO A 193 20.08 -15.51 -19.82
N LEU A 194 19.00 -15.63 -19.05
CA LEU A 194 18.17 -14.51 -18.61
C LEU A 194 18.51 -14.10 -17.19
N ILE A 195 18.41 -15.03 -16.24
CA ILE A 195 18.56 -14.77 -14.81
C ILE A 195 19.37 -15.90 -14.19
N ALA A 196 20.30 -15.56 -13.29
CA ALA A 196 21.06 -16.53 -12.51
C ALA A 196 20.79 -16.36 -11.01
N ALA A 197 20.55 -17.48 -10.33
CA ALA A 197 20.41 -17.58 -8.88
C ALA A 197 21.66 -18.25 -8.29
N SER A 198 22.18 -17.70 -7.19
CA SER A 198 23.36 -18.21 -6.49
C SER A 198 23.24 -18.02 -4.98
N ALA A 199 23.82 -18.93 -4.20
CA ALA A 199 23.88 -18.83 -2.75
C ALA A 199 25.32 -18.61 -2.27
N TRP A 200 25.47 -17.88 -1.15
CA TRP A 200 26.77 -17.47 -0.64
C TRP A 200 26.80 -17.52 0.90
N GLN A 201 27.95 -17.89 1.46
CA GLN A 201 28.19 -17.98 2.90
C GLN A 201 29.39 -17.11 3.30
N THR A 202 29.31 -16.47 4.47
CA THR A 202 30.40 -15.69 5.06
C THR A 202 31.43 -16.60 5.73
N LEU A 203 32.70 -16.21 5.66
CA LEU A 203 33.79 -16.87 6.40
C LEU A 203 33.72 -16.53 7.90
N PRO A 204 33.87 -17.52 8.81
CA PRO A 204 33.86 -17.27 10.25
C PRO A 204 34.94 -16.30 10.76
N ASP A 205 36.06 -16.16 10.05
CA ASP A 205 37.25 -15.45 10.54
C ASP A 205 37.47 -14.06 9.91
N LEU A 206 36.45 -13.46 9.28
CA LEU A 206 36.57 -12.09 8.78
C LEU A 206 36.36 -11.09 9.92
N VAL A 207 37.37 -10.96 10.79
CA VAL A 207 37.55 -9.73 11.60
C VAL A 207 37.78 -8.61 10.60
N ILE A 208 36.76 -7.76 10.40
CA ILE A 208 36.89 -6.54 9.61
C ILE A 208 37.88 -5.65 10.38
N ASN A 209 39.15 -5.67 9.95
CA ASN A 209 40.16 -4.74 10.44
C ASN A 209 39.77 -3.33 9.99
N HIS A 210 39.09 -2.59 10.86
CA HIS A 210 38.88 -1.15 10.73
C HIS A 210 40.20 -0.41 10.98
N HIS A 211 41.12 -0.45 10.03
CA HIS A 211 42.21 0.50 9.96
C HIS A 211 42.28 1.09 8.55
N GLY A 212 41.69 2.28 8.40
CA GLY A 212 41.88 3.12 7.22
C GLY A 212 40.61 3.61 6.53
N LEU A 213 39.62 4.12 7.27
CA LEU A 213 38.68 5.18 6.83
C LEU A 213 37.80 5.53 8.04
N GLY A 214 37.89 6.77 8.50
CA GLY A 214 37.17 7.23 9.70
C GLY A 214 35.66 7.13 9.53
N ALA A 215 35.01 6.33 10.36
CA ALA A 215 33.57 6.35 10.58
C ALA A 215 33.28 6.01 12.05
N ALA A 216 32.44 6.83 12.68
CA ALA A 216 32.02 6.74 14.08
C ALA A 216 31.07 5.53 14.34
N PRO A 217 30.94 5.04 15.58
CA PRO A 217 30.49 3.68 15.88
C PRO A 217 28.96 3.55 15.97
N LEU A 218 28.40 2.48 15.41
CA LEU A 218 27.09 1.95 15.78
C LEU A 218 27.30 0.55 16.38
N GLY A 219 26.80 0.37 17.61
CA GLY A 219 26.97 -0.82 18.44
C GLY A 219 26.30 -2.09 17.90
N PRO A 220 26.54 -3.25 18.53
CA PRO A 220 26.16 -4.55 18.01
C PRO A 220 24.66 -4.82 18.24
N PRO A 221 23.95 -5.49 17.31
CA PRO A 221 22.65 -6.07 17.63
C PRO A 221 22.83 -7.49 18.20
N GLU A 222 22.41 -7.66 19.45
CA GLU A 222 22.07 -8.95 20.05
C GLU A 222 20.92 -9.59 19.26
N LEU A 223 21.22 -10.65 18.50
CA LEU A 223 20.20 -11.58 18.01
C LEU A 223 20.84 -12.93 17.67
N ALA A 224 21.23 -13.65 18.72
CA ALA A 224 21.64 -15.05 18.60
C ALA A 224 21.35 -15.84 19.89
N ARG A 225 20.09 -15.88 20.33
CA ARG A 225 19.60 -16.94 21.22
C ARG A 225 18.12 -17.21 20.94
N HIS A 226 17.85 -18.00 19.91
CA HIS A 226 16.91 -19.12 19.93
C HIS A 226 17.00 -19.83 18.57
N GLY A 227 17.13 -21.15 18.62
CA GLY A 227 17.52 -21.97 17.48
C GLY A 227 16.53 -21.92 16.33
N THR A 228 16.99 -21.37 15.21
CA THR A 228 16.38 -21.55 13.89
C THR A 228 17.53 -21.81 12.92
N LEU A 229 17.44 -22.91 12.18
CA LEU A 229 18.40 -23.35 11.17
C LEU A 229 18.90 -22.15 10.33
N ALA A 230 20.23 -21.99 10.23
CA ALA A 230 20.84 -20.95 9.41
C ALA A 230 20.45 -21.17 7.93
N TRP A 231 19.57 -20.33 7.41
CA TRP A 231 19.19 -20.32 6.00
C TRP A 231 20.36 -19.80 5.16
N PRO A 232 20.69 -20.45 4.01
CA PRO A 232 21.58 -19.86 3.02
C PRO A 232 21.06 -18.50 2.55
N ILE A 233 21.95 -17.52 2.40
CA ILE A 233 21.61 -16.26 1.73
C ILE A 233 21.38 -16.59 0.24
N MET A 234 20.13 -16.73 -0.16
CA MET A 234 19.72 -16.74 -1.57
C MET A 234 19.83 -15.30 -2.08
N ALA A 235 20.85 -15.03 -2.90
CA ALA A 235 20.91 -13.78 -3.65
C ALA A 235 20.09 -13.98 -4.94
N VAL A 236 18.78 -13.76 -4.84
CA VAL A 236 18.00 -13.40 -6.03
C VAL A 236 18.34 -11.94 -6.29
N LEU A 237 19.05 -11.68 -7.39
CA LEU A 237 19.37 -10.31 -7.82
C LEU A 237 18.06 -9.61 -8.24
N CYS A 238 17.35 -9.11 -7.25
CA CYS A 238 16.31 -8.09 -7.35
C CYS A 238 16.92 -6.83 -6.71
N PRO A 239 17.12 -5.72 -7.44
CA PRO A 239 17.72 -4.53 -6.85
C PRO A 239 16.74 -3.91 -5.83
N HIS A 240 17.14 -3.93 -4.56
CA HIS A 240 16.52 -3.12 -3.51
C HIS A 240 17.23 -1.75 -3.43
N PHE A 241 16.41 -0.70 -3.41
CA PHE A 241 16.77 0.72 -3.43
C PHE A 241 17.65 1.16 -2.25
N PRO A 242 18.67 2.00 -2.46
CA PRO A 242 19.14 2.92 -1.42
C PRO A 242 18.30 4.21 -1.42
N LYS A 243 17.96 4.66 -0.21
CA LYS A 243 17.26 5.91 0.10
C LYS A 243 17.96 7.14 -0.50
N CYS A 244 17.18 8.04 -1.07
CA CYS A 244 17.63 9.34 -1.58
C CYS A 244 18.11 10.26 -0.46
N VAL A 245 19.36 10.74 -0.55
CA VAL A 245 19.86 11.96 0.10
C VAL A 245 20.66 12.72 -0.97
N GLY A 246 20.24 13.95 -1.31
CA GLY A 246 20.90 14.79 -2.33
C GLY A 246 22.31 15.23 -1.92
N PRO A 247 23.14 15.72 -2.88
CA PRO A 247 23.08 17.15 -3.15
C PRO A 247 23.44 17.63 -4.59
N LYS A 248 22.92 18.84 -4.88
CA LYS A 248 23.41 19.98 -5.69
C LYS A 248 24.43 19.74 -6.82
N GLY A 249 24.00 20.12 -8.03
CA GLY A 249 24.82 20.89 -8.99
C GLY A 249 25.26 20.15 -10.26
N ALA A 250 24.52 20.32 -11.35
CA ALA A 250 25.05 20.30 -12.73
C ALA A 250 24.05 20.99 -13.69
N GLY A 251 24.58 21.91 -14.50
CA GLY A 251 23.84 22.79 -15.41
C GLY A 251 23.37 22.13 -16.73
N PRO A 252 22.75 22.92 -17.63
CA PRO A 252 21.72 22.45 -18.55
C PRO A 252 22.28 22.02 -19.92
N GLY A 253 22.13 20.74 -20.26
CA GLY A 253 22.25 20.22 -21.62
C GLY A 253 20.86 19.86 -22.16
N ARG A 254 20.28 20.74 -22.97
CA ARG A 254 19.03 20.50 -23.69
C ARG A 254 19.24 19.42 -24.76
N HIS A 255 18.81 18.20 -24.48
CA HIS A 255 18.31 17.30 -25.50
C HIS A 255 16.88 16.91 -25.14
N VAL A 256 15.95 17.55 -25.85
CA VAL A 256 14.52 17.27 -25.83
C VAL A 256 14.32 15.92 -26.51
N PHE A 257 14.40 14.85 -25.73
CA PHE A 257 13.61 13.65 -26.00
C PHE A 257 12.56 13.64 -24.92
N THR A 258 11.31 13.76 -25.36
CA THR A 258 10.11 13.71 -24.55
C THR A 258 10.18 12.43 -23.71
N ALA A 259 10.72 12.54 -22.50
CA ALA A 259 10.60 11.56 -21.47
C ALA A 259 9.10 11.50 -21.21
N LEU A 260 8.44 10.55 -21.88
CA LEU A 260 7.22 9.96 -21.40
C LEU A 260 7.57 9.39 -20.03
N SER A 261 7.53 10.26 -19.01
CA SER A 261 7.34 9.88 -17.63
C SER A 261 5.96 9.26 -17.57
N VAL A 262 5.82 8.05 -18.12
CA VAL A 262 4.68 7.22 -17.88
C VAL A 262 4.88 6.74 -16.45
N PHE A 263 4.48 7.59 -15.50
CA PHE A 263 3.88 7.08 -14.28
C PHE A 263 2.71 6.22 -14.78
N THR A 264 2.97 4.94 -15.05
CA THR A 264 1.93 3.99 -15.46
C THR A 264 1.06 3.73 -14.24
N ALA A 265 0.20 4.71 -13.93
CA ALA A 265 -0.93 4.58 -13.04
C ALA A 265 -1.87 3.50 -13.59
N LEU A 266 -2.63 2.83 -12.72
CA LEU A 266 -3.62 1.81 -13.10
C LEU A 266 -4.36 2.31 -14.34
N GLN A 267 -4.23 1.60 -15.48
CA GLN A 267 -4.91 2.01 -16.70
C GLN A 267 -6.39 1.65 -16.57
N VAL A 268 -7.14 2.55 -15.94
CA VAL A 268 -8.60 2.48 -15.87
C VAL A 268 -9.12 3.03 -17.20
N SER A 269 -9.84 2.20 -17.95
CA SER A 269 -10.47 2.67 -19.19
C SER A 269 -11.49 3.78 -18.86
N PRO A 270 -11.72 4.77 -19.74
CA PRO A 270 -12.71 5.82 -19.52
C PRO A 270 -14.14 5.29 -19.28
N LYS A 271 -14.41 4.03 -19.64
CA LYS A 271 -15.70 3.35 -19.41
C LYS A 271 -15.77 2.60 -18.08
N GLU A 272 -14.67 2.52 -17.35
CA GLU A 272 -14.58 1.87 -16.04
C GLU A 272 -14.69 2.94 -14.93
N ALA A 273 -15.40 2.62 -13.84
CA ALA A 273 -15.43 3.48 -12.67
C ALA A 273 -14.46 2.98 -11.60
N LEU A 274 -13.57 3.85 -11.14
CA LEU A 274 -12.66 3.56 -10.03
C LEU A 274 -13.13 4.25 -8.75
N ALA A 275 -13.20 3.50 -7.66
CA ALA A 275 -13.32 4.02 -6.30
C ALA A 275 -12.04 3.72 -5.50
N VAL A 276 -11.63 4.68 -4.67
CA VAL A 276 -10.58 4.47 -3.65
C VAL A 276 -11.24 4.47 -2.28
N ASN A 277 -11.01 3.44 -1.49
CA ASN A 277 -11.59 3.30 -0.16
C ASN A 277 -10.48 3.31 0.90
N SER A 278 -10.60 4.24 1.85
CA SER A 278 -9.70 4.37 2.98
C SER A 278 -10.47 4.40 4.29
N ILE A 279 -10.29 3.36 5.09
CA ILE A 279 -10.90 3.24 6.43
C ILE A 279 -9.78 3.14 7.46
N MET A 280 -9.67 4.13 8.34
CA MET A 280 -8.70 4.19 9.44
C MET A 280 -7.26 3.92 8.95
N GLN A 281 -6.80 4.66 7.94
CA GLN A 281 -5.47 4.46 7.35
C GLN A 281 -4.73 5.75 7.03
N LEU A 282 -5.42 6.83 6.64
CA LEU A 282 -4.73 8.04 6.19
C LEU A 282 -3.99 8.73 7.33
N TYR A 283 -4.48 8.60 8.56
CA TYR A 283 -3.84 9.16 9.75
C TYR A 283 -2.38 8.69 9.92
N LYS A 284 -2.05 7.47 9.46
CA LYS A 284 -0.68 6.92 9.49
C LYS A 284 0.28 7.66 8.55
N LEU A 285 -0.24 8.44 7.60
CA LEU A 285 0.55 9.25 6.68
C LEU A 285 0.97 10.59 7.26
N LEU A 286 0.49 11.00 8.44
CA LEU A 286 0.81 12.32 9.00
C LEU A 286 2.31 12.52 9.30
N ASP A 287 3.06 11.42 9.47
CA ASP A 287 4.52 11.42 9.65
C ASP A 287 5.32 11.15 8.37
N SER A 288 4.64 11.06 7.23
CA SER A 288 5.20 10.60 5.96
C SER A 288 4.81 11.54 4.83
N PRO A 289 5.45 11.45 3.64
CA PRO A 289 5.11 12.31 2.52
C PRO A 289 3.74 11.93 1.94
N MET A 290 2.67 12.40 2.60
CA MET A 290 1.28 12.22 2.22
C MET A 290 1.03 12.69 0.79
N GLU A 291 1.77 13.70 0.33
CA GLU A 291 1.71 14.25 -1.02
C GLU A 291 2.05 13.20 -2.09
N ILE A 292 2.94 12.25 -1.79
CA ILE A 292 3.24 11.16 -2.71
C ILE A 292 2.01 10.27 -2.87
N VAL A 293 1.38 9.92 -1.75
CA VAL A 293 0.20 9.04 -1.74
C VAL A 293 -0.98 9.70 -2.43
N LEU A 294 -1.30 10.93 -2.04
CA LEU A 294 -2.36 11.73 -2.65
C LEU A 294 -2.08 12.00 -4.14
N GLY A 295 -0.83 12.25 -4.52
CA GLY A 295 -0.43 12.48 -5.91
C GLY A 295 -0.67 11.27 -6.80
N TRP A 296 -0.32 10.05 -6.36
CA TRP A 296 -0.64 8.88 -7.17
C TRP A 296 -2.13 8.55 -7.17
N ILE A 297 -2.87 8.79 -6.07
CA ILE A 297 -4.33 8.66 -6.06
C ILE A 297 -4.96 9.60 -7.09
N GLN A 298 -4.44 10.83 -7.23
CA GLN A 298 -4.89 11.76 -8.25
C GLN A 298 -4.64 11.26 -9.66
N ASN A 299 -3.46 10.69 -9.90
CA ASN A 299 -3.12 10.11 -11.20
C ASN A 299 -3.98 8.90 -11.57
N LEU A 300 -4.54 8.19 -10.59
CA LEU A 300 -5.55 7.15 -10.85
C LEU A 300 -6.90 7.72 -11.31
N ASN A 301 -7.12 9.03 -11.10
CA ASN A 301 -8.35 9.75 -11.41
C ASN A 301 -9.62 9.02 -10.95
N PRO A 302 -9.73 8.65 -9.64
CA PRO A 302 -10.89 7.95 -9.13
C PRO A 302 -12.16 8.81 -9.25
N ARG A 303 -13.26 8.14 -9.57
CA ARG A 303 -14.58 8.76 -9.60
C ARG A 303 -15.03 9.20 -8.21
N ILE A 304 -14.66 8.41 -7.19
CA ILE A 304 -14.89 8.71 -5.78
C ILE A 304 -13.71 8.18 -4.93
N MET A 305 -13.37 8.93 -3.90
CA MET A 305 -12.52 8.48 -2.80
C MET A 305 -13.31 8.58 -1.50
N THR A 306 -13.57 7.46 -0.83
CA THR A 306 -14.22 7.40 0.48
C THR A 306 -13.16 7.39 1.57
N ILE A 307 -13.34 8.25 2.56
CA ILE A 307 -12.44 8.38 3.72
C ILE A 307 -13.28 8.28 4.98
N VAL A 308 -12.94 7.31 5.83
CA VAL A 308 -13.53 7.16 7.15
C VAL A 308 -12.43 7.13 8.19
N GLU A 309 -12.46 8.09 9.11
CA GLU A 309 -11.41 8.32 10.11
C GLU A 309 -12.01 8.57 11.51
N GLN A 310 -11.20 8.37 12.55
CA GLN A 310 -11.58 8.65 13.93
C GLN A 310 -11.66 10.17 14.15
N GLU A 311 -12.75 10.65 14.78
CA GLU A 311 -12.99 12.08 15.01
C GLU A 311 -12.39 12.51 16.36
N THR A 312 -11.06 12.50 16.46
CA THR A 312 -10.30 12.93 17.63
C THR A 312 -9.00 13.62 17.24
N ASN A 313 -8.50 14.51 18.09
CA ASN A 313 -7.26 15.26 17.86
C ASN A 313 -6.16 14.75 18.78
N HIS A 314 -5.55 13.62 18.42
CA HIS A 314 -4.41 13.08 19.15
C HIS A 314 -3.08 13.74 18.70
N ASN A 315 -3.04 14.37 17.53
CA ASN A 315 -1.84 15.03 16.98
C ASN A 315 -1.51 16.40 17.63
N GLN A 316 -1.75 16.57 18.93
CA GLN A 316 -1.43 17.81 19.66
C GLN A 316 0.02 17.79 20.18
N PRO A 317 0.73 18.93 20.22
CA PRO A 317 2.13 18.96 20.68
C PRO A 317 2.27 18.80 22.20
N GLU A 318 1.32 19.29 23.00
CA GLU A 318 1.35 19.18 24.47
C GLU A 318 0.87 17.81 24.98
N PHE A 319 1.64 17.18 25.87
CA PHE A 319 1.28 15.88 26.47
C PHE A 319 -0.04 15.91 27.24
N LEU A 320 -0.28 16.93 28.06
CA LEU A 320 -1.47 16.98 28.93
C LEU A 320 -2.76 17.07 28.11
N ASP A 321 -2.73 17.82 27.02
CA ASP A 321 -3.86 17.95 26.10
C ASP A 321 -4.09 16.65 25.33
N ARG A 322 -3.02 15.99 24.86
CA ARG A 322 -3.11 14.65 24.27
C ARG A 322 -3.72 13.65 25.25
N PHE A 323 -3.20 13.58 26.47
CA PHE A 323 -3.66 12.64 27.50
C PHE A 323 -5.14 12.84 27.83
N THR A 324 -5.55 14.09 28.05
CA THR A 324 -6.94 14.44 28.39
C THR A 324 -7.89 14.10 27.25
N THR A 325 -7.52 14.45 26.01
CA THR A 325 -8.31 14.15 24.80
C THR A 325 -8.45 12.65 24.59
N THR A 326 -7.34 11.92 24.72
CA THR A 326 -7.26 10.46 24.59
C THR A 326 -8.17 9.77 25.60
N LEU A 327 -8.08 10.18 26.87
CA LEU A 327 -8.90 9.62 27.94
C LEU A 327 -10.39 9.85 27.67
N HIS A 328 -10.80 11.08 27.34
CA HIS A 328 -12.20 11.37 27.04
C HIS A 328 -12.72 10.60 25.81
N TYR A 329 -11.92 10.49 24.76
CA TYR A 329 -12.31 9.79 23.54
C TYR A 329 -12.49 8.29 23.78
N TYR A 330 -11.49 7.62 24.37
CA TYR A 330 -11.56 6.18 24.57
C TYR A 330 -12.55 5.78 25.68
N LEU A 331 -12.78 6.63 26.69
CA LEU A 331 -13.88 6.40 27.65
C LEU A 331 -15.25 6.40 26.96
N THR A 332 -15.45 7.32 25.99
CA THR A 332 -16.67 7.37 25.16
C THR A 332 -16.78 6.12 24.28
N MET A 333 -15.68 5.66 23.67
CA MET A 333 -15.65 4.51 22.75
C MET A 333 -15.76 3.14 23.44
N LEU A 334 -15.22 2.99 24.65
CA LEU A 334 -15.25 1.73 25.42
C LEU A 334 -16.64 1.40 25.96
N GLN A 335 -17.50 2.40 26.19
CA GLN A 335 -18.86 2.17 26.68
C GLN A 335 -19.67 1.25 25.75
N PRO A 336 -19.75 1.51 24.43
CA PRO A 336 -20.50 0.66 23.51
C PRO A 336 -19.74 -0.58 22.98
N GLU A 337 -18.41 -0.70 23.14
CA GLU A 337 -17.59 -1.74 22.46
C GLU A 337 -16.75 -2.64 23.40
N LYS A 338 -17.36 -3.19 24.45
CA LYS A 338 -16.65 -3.79 25.60
C LYS A 338 -15.79 -5.06 25.40
N ALA A 339 -15.96 -5.89 24.36
CA ALA A 339 -15.45 -7.29 24.42
C ALA A 339 -14.30 -7.66 23.45
N LEU A 340 -14.19 -7.04 22.27
CA LEU A 340 -13.13 -7.34 21.28
C LEU A 340 -12.26 -6.12 20.96
N THR A 341 -12.74 -4.91 21.28
CA THR A 341 -12.08 -3.64 20.97
C THR A 341 -11.06 -3.26 22.05
N GLU A 342 -11.10 -3.89 23.24
CA GLU A 342 -10.23 -3.54 24.37
C GLU A 342 -8.73 -3.73 24.07
N ILE A 343 -8.33 -4.81 23.41
CA ILE A 343 -6.91 -5.07 23.06
C ILE A 343 -6.41 -4.07 22.00
N TYR A 344 -7.24 -3.73 21.00
CA TYR A 344 -6.89 -2.75 19.98
C TYR A 344 -6.78 -1.35 20.56
N ILE A 345 -7.78 -0.94 21.34
CA ILE A 345 -7.82 0.35 22.04
C ILE A 345 -6.63 0.48 23.01
N GLN A 346 -6.29 -0.58 23.76
CA GLN A 346 -5.15 -0.54 24.67
C GLN A 346 -3.84 -0.22 23.95
N ARG A 347 -3.61 -0.84 22.78
CA ARG A 347 -2.41 -0.57 21.99
C ARG A 347 -2.39 0.86 21.45
N GLU A 348 -3.53 1.38 21.02
CA GLU A 348 -3.65 2.76 20.56
C GLU A 348 -3.41 3.76 21.70
N ILE A 349 -4.03 3.57 22.87
CA ILE A 349 -3.80 4.39 24.06
C ILE A 349 -2.31 4.42 24.43
N MET A 350 -1.67 3.24 24.48
CA MET A 350 -0.24 3.14 24.79
C MET A 350 0.60 3.89 23.76
N ASN A 351 0.25 3.84 22.47
CA ASN A 351 0.98 4.56 21.44
C ASN A 351 0.80 6.08 21.55
N VAL A 352 -0.42 6.56 21.81
CA VAL A 352 -0.71 8.00 21.94
C VAL A 352 -0.11 8.62 23.19
N VAL A 353 -0.17 7.91 24.32
CA VAL A 353 0.25 8.45 25.62
C VAL A 353 1.74 8.20 25.88
N CYS A 354 2.26 7.03 25.52
CA CYS A 354 3.60 6.62 25.94
C CYS A 354 4.67 6.74 24.86
N CYS A 355 4.31 6.86 23.57
CA CYS A 355 5.29 6.98 22.50
C CYS A 355 5.51 8.44 22.07
N GLU A 356 6.74 8.76 21.67
CA GLU A 356 7.12 10.05 21.08
C GLU A 356 7.91 9.83 19.78
N GLY A 357 8.02 10.88 18.96
CA GLY A 357 8.79 10.85 17.71
C GLY A 357 8.29 9.78 16.72
N TRP A 358 9.21 9.04 16.11
CA TRP A 358 8.93 8.07 15.04
C TRP A 358 8.15 6.83 15.48
N VAL A 359 8.06 6.57 16.79
CA VAL A 359 7.30 5.45 17.35
C VAL A 359 5.85 5.88 17.63
N TYR A 360 5.57 7.18 17.64
CA TYR A 360 4.23 7.73 17.80
C TYR A 360 3.50 7.75 16.44
N VAL A 361 2.70 6.72 16.19
CA VAL A 361 2.04 6.43 14.89
C VAL A 361 0.55 6.76 14.93
N GLU A 362 -0.12 6.63 16.09
CA GLU A 362 -1.57 6.80 16.24
C GLU A 362 -1.95 8.30 16.35
N ARG A 363 -1.76 9.02 15.24
CA ARG A 363 -1.98 10.46 15.12
C ARG A 363 -3.29 10.74 14.43
N HIS A 364 -4.37 10.88 15.18
CA HIS A 364 -5.67 11.23 14.59
C HIS A 364 -5.83 12.76 14.54
N GLU A 365 -6.54 13.22 13.52
CA GLU A 365 -6.92 14.61 13.31
C GLU A 365 -8.42 14.70 13.02
N LEU A 366 -9.04 15.80 13.43
CA LEU A 366 -10.45 16.10 13.16
C LEU A 366 -10.74 16.23 11.67
N LEU A 367 -11.99 15.96 11.25
CA LEU A 367 -12.45 16.10 9.88
C LEU A 367 -12.12 17.47 9.27
N ALA A 368 -12.19 18.55 10.05
CA ALA A 368 -11.86 19.90 9.59
C ALA A 368 -10.41 20.03 9.09
N LYS A 369 -9.45 19.37 9.77
CA LYS A 369 -8.04 19.35 9.35
C LYS A 369 -7.87 18.52 8.07
N TRP A 370 -8.48 17.34 8.01
CA TRP A 370 -8.49 16.49 6.81
C TRP A 370 -9.04 17.21 5.58
N ARG A 371 -10.12 17.98 5.74
CA ARG A 371 -10.69 18.77 4.66
C ARG A 371 -9.70 19.77 4.08
N THR A 372 -8.97 20.48 4.93
CA THR A 372 -7.95 21.45 4.49
C THR A 372 -6.82 20.76 3.73
N ARG A 373 -6.33 19.63 4.23
CA ARG A 373 -5.26 18.84 3.57
C ARG A 373 -5.68 18.32 2.20
N LEU A 374 -6.87 17.70 2.12
CA LEU A 374 -7.38 17.14 0.87
C LEU A 374 -7.69 18.21 -0.16
N LYS A 375 -8.27 19.35 0.26
CA LYS A 375 -8.44 20.51 -0.62
C LYS A 375 -7.10 21.07 -1.13
N GLY A 376 -6.12 21.21 -0.24
CA GLY A 376 -4.76 21.65 -0.58
C GLY A 376 -4.05 20.70 -1.54
N ALA A 377 -4.34 19.41 -1.46
CA ALA A 377 -3.82 18.42 -2.40
C ALA A 377 -4.52 18.45 -3.77
N GLY A 378 -5.72 19.05 -3.92
CA GLY A 378 -6.46 19.10 -5.20
C GLY A 378 -7.71 18.20 -5.25
N PHE A 379 -8.20 17.75 -4.10
CA PHE A 379 -9.47 17.02 -4.00
C PHE A 379 -10.62 17.97 -3.67
N ARG A 380 -11.77 17.73 -4.30
CA ARG A 380 -13.03 18.42 -3.95
C ARG A 380 -13.90 17.51 -3.08
N PRO A 381 -14.52 18.04 -2.02
CA PRO A 381 -15.50 17.28 -1.25
C PRO A 381 -16.71 16.94 -2.13
N LEU A 382 -17.28 15.77 -1.91
CA LEU A 382 -18.56 15.33 -2.42
C LEU A 382 -19.53 15.20 -1.25
N HIS A 383 -20.79 15.60 -1.47
CA HIS A 383 -21.85 15.37 -0.50
C HIS A 383 -22.24 13.89 -0.57
N LEU A 384 -22.22 13.20 0.57
CA LEU A 384 -22.79 11.86 0.72
C LEU A 384 -24.32 11.86 0.50
N GLY A 385 -24.95 13.04 0.57
CA GLY A 385 -26.36 13.23 0.28
C GLY A 385 -27.29 12.93 1.46
N SER A 386 -28.49 13.51 1.42
CA SER A 386 -29.52 13.33 2.46
C SER A 386 -30.00 11.87 2.55
N ASN A 387 -29.93 11.11 1.45
CA ASN A 387 -30.25 9.69 1.44
C ASN A 387 -29.30 8.87 2.33
N ALA A 388 -28.00 9.17 2.30
CA ALA A 388 -27.03 8.50 3.15
C ALA A 388 -27.27 8.80 4.63
N PHE A 389 -27.61 10.05 4.96
CA PHE A 389 -28.00 10.42 6.32
C PHE A 389 -29.25 9.64 6.79
N ILE A 390 -30.31 9.62 5.98
CA ILE A 390 -31.56 8.91 6.31
C ILE A 390 -31.30 7.42 6.51
N GLN A 391 -30.56 6.78 5.60
CA GLN A 391 -30.28 5.35 5.70
C GLN A 391 -29.34 5.01 6.87
N ALA A 392 -28.35 5.86 7.17
CA ALA A 392 -27.51 5.70 8.35
C ALA A 392 -28.31 5.82 9.64
N ASN A 393 -29.30 6.72 9.69
CA ASN A 393 -30.18 6.85 10.84
C ASN A 393 -31.16 5.65 10.97
N MET A 394 -31.67 5.15 9.86
CA MET A 394 -32.44 3.89 9.84
C MET A 394 -31.60 2.73 10.36
N LEU A 395 -30.32 2.64 9.99
CA LEU A 395 -29.40 1.63 10.49
C LEU A 395 -29.29 1.68 12.03
N LEU A 396 -29.20 2.88 12.63
CA LEU A 396 -29.22 3.02 14.09
C LEU A 396 -30.51 2.52 14.72
N THR A 397 -31.65 2.89 14.11
CA THR A 397 -32.98 2.51 14.61
C THR A 397 -33.19 1.00 14.53
N LEU A 398 -32.76 0.35 13.44
CA LEU A 398 -32.91 -1.09 13.22
C LEU A 398 -32.14 -1.95 14.23
N PHE A 399 -31.00 -1.46 14.70
CA PHE A 399 -30.20 -2.18 15.70
C PHE A 399 -30.55 -1.78 17.14
N SER A 400 -31.54 -0.90 17.35
CA SER A 400 -32.03 -0.43 18.65
C SER A 400 -30.90 -0.02 19.61
N VAL A 401 -29.85 0.61 19.09
CA VAL A 401 -28.67 0.95 19.89
C VAL A 401 -28.84 2.33 20.50
N GLU A 402 -29.46 2.38 21.69
CA GLU A 402 -29.56 3.62 22.47
C GLU A 402 -28.17 4.23 22.69
N GLY A 403 -28.07 5.56 22.56
CA GLY A 403 -26.83 6.32 22.77
C GLY A 403 -26.09 6.72 21.49
N TYR A 404 -26.30 6.06 20.34
CA TYR A 404 -25.71 6.50 19.07
C TYR A 404 -26.51 7.60 18.39
N SER A 405 -25.82 8.54 17.75
CA SER A 405 -26.40 9.57 16.87
C SER A 405 -25.61 9.67 15.56
N VAL A 406 -26.28 10.09 14.48
CA VAL A 406 -25.63 10.51 13.24
C VAL A 406 -25.90 11.99 13.03
N GLU A 407 -24.87 12.73 12.67
CA GLU A 407 -24.95 14.15 12.30
C GLU A 407 -24.42 14.34 10.87
N GLU A 408 -25.05 15.22 10.10
CA GLU A 408 -24.55 15.63 8.79
C GLU A 408 -23.91 17.03 8.91
N ASN A 409 -22.63 17.12 8.55
CA ASN A 409 -21.87 18.36 8.59
C ASN A 409 -21.21 18.58 7.21
N ASP A 410 -21.67 19.60 6.46
CA ASP A 410 -21.25 19.93 5.08
C ASP A 410 -21.09 18.71 4.16
N GLY A 411 -22.10 17.83 4.12
CA GLY A 411 -22.10 16.64 3.26
C GLY A 411 -21.22 15.47 3.72
N CYS A 412 -20.60 15.57 4.90
CA CYS A 412 -19.96 14.46 5.61
C CYS A 412 -20.88 13.95 6.72
N LEU A 413 -20.74 12.68 7.10
CA LEU A 413 -21.51 12.07 8.17
C LEU A 413 -20.62 11.78 9.37
N THR A 414 -21.04 12.19 10.56
CA THR A 414 -20.35 11.91 11.81
C THR A 414 -21.21 10.99 12.67
N LEU A 415 -20.65 9.86 13.09
CA LEU A 415 -21.24 8.99 14.09
C LEU A 415 -20.78 9.44 15.47
N GLY A 416 -21.72 9.66 16.38
CA GLY A 416 -21.46 10.01 17.78
C GLY A 416 -22.06 9.00 18.77
N TRP A 417 -21.59 9.07 20.02
CA TRP A 417 -22.12 8.38 21.19
C TRP A 417 -22.38 9.39 22.32
N HIS A 418 -23.62 9.48 22.80
CA HIS A 418 -24.07 10.47 23.79
C HIS A 418 -23.61 11.91 23.50
N SER A 419 -23.66 12.32 22.23
CA SER A 419 -23.20 13.63 21.71
C SER A 419 -21.69 13.83 21.61
N GLY A 420 -20.87 12.81 21.93
CA GLY A 420 -19.44 12.80 21.64
C GLY A 420 -19.17 12.23 20.25
N PRO A 421 -18.48 12.94 19.34
CA PRO A 421 -18.17 12.42 18.01
C PRO A 421 -17.16 11.27 18.11
N LEU A 422 -17.35 10.22 17.30
CA LEU A 422 -16.49 9.05 17.27
C LEU A 422 -15.80 8.89 15.91
N ILE A 423 -16.59 8.90 14.84
CA ILE A 423 -16.11 8.58 13.50
C ILE A 423 -16.69 9.55 12.50
N ALA A 424 -15.86 10.08 11.61
CA ALA A 424 -16.27 10.89 10.49
C ALA A 424 -16.10 10.14 9.17
N ALA A 425 -17.14 10.14 8.34
CA ALA A 425 -17.15 9.60 6.99
C ALA A 425 -17.32 10.73 5.98
N SER A 426 -16.50 10.72 4.94
CA SER A 426 -16.48 11.76 3.89
C SER A 426 -16.19 11.15 2.51
N ALA A 427 -16.66 11.82 1.46
CA ALA A 427 -16.41 11.45 0.08
C ALA A 427 -15.73 12.58 -0.68
N TRP A 428 -14.85 12.22 -1.61
CA TRP A 428 -13.99 13.16 -2.33
C TRP A 428 -13.88 12.79 -3.80
N LYS A 429 -13.61 13.78 -4.65
CA LYS A 429 -13.30 13.58 -6.08
C LYS A 429 -12.05 14.35 -6.45
N THR A 430 -11.28 13.83 -7.39
CA THR A 430 -10.17 14.55 -8.02
C THR A 430 -10.68 15.71 -8.87
N LEU A 431 -9.98 16.84 -8.82
CA LEU A 431 -10.15 17.91 -9.80
C LEU A 431 -9.31 17.57 -11.04
N PRO A 432 -9.89 17.52 -12.25
CA PRO A 432 -9.17 17.08 -13.45
C PRO A 432 -7.93 17.91 -13.86
N ASP A 433 -7.67 19.09 -13.29
CA ASP A 433 -6.75 20.07 -13.89
C ASP A 433 -5.68 20.68 -12.96
N LEU A 434 -5.36 20.03 -11.83
CA LEU A 434 -4.14 20.35 -11.10
C LEU A 434 -3.09 19.27 -11.39
N VAL A 435 -2.56 19.30 -12.61
CA VAL A 435 -1.16 18.89 -12.80
C VAL A 435 -0.39 19.74 -11.80
N ILE A 436 0.06 19.13 -10.71
CA ILE A 436 1.00 19.77 -9.79
C ILE A 436 2.24 20.04 -10.64
N ASN A 437 2.29 21.24 -11.21
CA ASN A 437 3.49 21.77 -11.82
C ASN A 437 4.52 21.78 -10.70
N HIS A 438 5.44 20.83 -10.70
CA HIS A 438 6.66 20.89 -9.89
C HIS A 438 7.59 22.06 -10.29
N HIS A 439 7.09 23.06 -11.02
CA HIS A 439 7.74 24.33 -11.31
C HIS A 439 7.11 25.45 -10.49
N GLY A 440 7.50 25.51 -9.23
CA GLY A 440 7.08 26.55 -8.28
C GLY A 440 8.13 26.78 -7.20
N ILE A 441 9.42 26.81 -7.54
CA ILE A 441 10.40 27.50 -6.71
C ILE A 441 10.52 28.91 -7.26
N ASN A 442 9.99 29.84 -6.49
CA ASN A 442 10.09 31.28 -6.68
C ASN A 442 11.53 31.71 -6.95
N ASN A 443 11.82 32.07 -8.20
CA ASN A 443 12.86 33.06 -8.48
C ASN A 443 12.25 34.44 -8.20
N ASN A 444 12.41 34.92 -6.98
CA ASN A 444 12.35 36.35 -6.64
C ASN A 444 13.22 36.57 -5.40
N PHE A 445 14.53 36.62 -5.62
CA PHE A 445 15.43 37.41 -4.78
C PHE A 445 15.76 38.67 -5.58
N LEU A 446 15.23 39.80 -5.11
CA LEU A 446 15.94 41.07 -5.18
C LEU A 446 17.05 41.06 -4.13
#